data_AF-A0A2M8S0V6-F1
#
_entry.id   AF-A0A2M8S0V6-F1
#
_cell.length_a   1.000
_cell.length_b   1.000
_cell.length_c   1.000
_cell.angle_alpha   90.00
_cell.angle_beta   90.00
_cell.angle_gamma   90.00
#
_symmetry.space_group_name_H-M   'P 1'
#
loop_
_entity.id
_entity.type
_entity.pdbx_description
1 polymer ?
#
loop_
_entity_poly.entity_id
_entity_poly.type
_entity_poly.pdbx_seq_one_letter_code
_entity_poly.pdbx_strand_id
1 'polypeptide(L)'
;MESELILDNMYRDLAIHTPLNIVFKQFFSELKSVDECEQLQLSLYQVREHLIQQHQAIVDKLKSHDVTKALGFRLIQDKASSSGGHFLRWRTTLGLKKQPKGGLIWKALIDDSNISIAAKKRVTQMEKERLVLNMQMSVLNSMLKQLSEVIEKQIDIEQEYNRQTVN
;
A
#
# COMPACT_ATOMS: atom_id res chain seq x y z
N MET A 1 -0.43 14.33 -21.85
CA MET A 1 0.25 13.94 -20.60
C MET A 1 -0.78 13.38 -19.64
N GLU A 2 -0.68 12.08 -19.41
CA GLU A 2 -1.62 11.25 -18.65
C GLU A 2 -1.48 11.49 -17.15
N SER A 3 -2.60 11.73 -16.48
CA SER A 3 -2.64 11.84 -15.01
C SER A 3 -3.00 10.48 -14.41
N GLU A 4 -2.15 9.50 -14.67
CA GLU A 4 -2.20 8.16 -14.07
C GLU A 4 -1.35 8.16 -12.80
N LEU A 5 -1.87 7.55 -11.73
CA LEU A 5 -1.17 7.35 -10.46
C LEU A 5 -0.07 6.31 -10.63
N ILE A 6 -0.34 5.24 -11.38
CA ILE A 6 0.61 4.19 -11.69
C ILE A 6 1.37 4.64 -12.94
N LEU A 7 2.70 4.73 -12.84
CA LEU A 7 3.56 5.07 -13.97
C LEU A 7 3.94 3.80 -14.74
N ASP A 8 4.17 3.90 -16.04
CA ASP A 8 4.53 2.77 -16.92
C ASP A 8 5.70 1.91 -16.41
N ASN A 9 6.69 2.55 -15.77
CA ASN A 9 7.87 1.88 -15.24
C ASN A 9 7.73 1.48 -13.75
N MET A 10 6.66 1.86 -13.05
CA MET A 10 6.54 1.69 -11.60
C MET A 10 6.75 0.23 -11.15
N TYR A 11 6.16 -0.73 -11.86
CA TYR A 11 6.31 -2.16 -11.54
C TYR A 11 7.66 -2.74 -11.94
N ARG A 12 8.24 -2.22 -13.02
CA ARG A 12 9.61 -2.59 -13.42
C ARG A 12 10.60 -2.13 -12.36
N ASP A 13 10.47 -0.87 -11.92
CA ASP A 13 11.32 -0.27 -10.90
C ASP A 13 11.17 -1.01 -9.56
N LEU A 14 9.93 -1.38 -9.19
CA LEU A 14 9.68 -2.21 -8.00
C LEU A 14 10.42 -3.56 -8.08
N ALA A 15 10.36 -4.24 -9.23
CA ALA A 15 11.03 -5.53 -9.41
C ALA A 15 12.57 -5.43 -9.46
N ILE A 16 13.11 -4.31 -9.95
CA ILE A 16 14.56 -4.09 -10.06
C ILE A 16 15.17 -3.63 -8.74
N HIS A 17 14.47 -2.77 -7.98
CA HIS A 17 15.01 -2.10 -6.80
C HIS A 17 14.64 -2.78 -5.49
N THR A 18 13.91 -3.89 -5.52
CA THR A 18 13.50 -4.62 -4.31
C THR A 18 13.62 -6.13 -4.51
N PRO A 19 13.70 -6.92 -3.43
CA PRO A 19 13.75 -8.38 -3.53
C PRO A 19 12.38 -9.01 -3.84
N LEU A 20 11.40 -8.29 -4.43
CA LEU A 20 10.00 -8.74 -4.62
C LEU A 20 9.88 -10.16 -5.16
N ASN A 21 10.62 -10.48 -6.22
CA ASN A 21 10.55 -11.80 -6.86
C ASN A 21 11.07 -12.91 -5.94
N ILE A 22 12.15 -12.64 -5.21
CA ILE A 22 12.73 -13.60 -4.25
C ILE A 22 11.79 -13.78 -3.07
N VAL A 23 11.23 -12.69 -2.55
CA VAL A 23 10.24 -12.70 -1.46
C VAL A 23 9.06 -13.57 -1.81
N PHE A 24 8.44 -13.38 -2.98
CA PHE A 24 7.30 -14.22 -3.38
C PHE A 24 7.70 -15.69 -3.53
N LYS A 25 8.87 -15.97 -4.11
CA LYS A 25 9.35 -17.34 -4.22
C LYS A 25 9.54 -17.98 -2.85
N GLN A 26 10.21 -17.30 -1.92
CA GLN A 26 10.49 -17.79 -0.57
C GLN A 26 9.23 -17.94 0.29
N PHE A 27 8.28 -17.01 0.16
CA PHE A 27 7.03 -17.04 0.93
C PHE A 27 6.17 -18.29 0.65
N PHE A 28 6.30 -18.87 -0.55
CA PHE A 28 5.64 -20.12 -0.93
C PHE A 28 6.60 -21.31 -1.00
N SER A 29 7.78 -21.20 -0.39
CA SER A 29 8.76 -22.29 -0.27
C SER A 29 8.73 -22.90 1.14
N GLU A 30 9.44 -24.02 1.32
CA GLU A 30 9.68 -24.59 2.64
C GLU A 30 10.61 -23.68 3.46
N LEU A 31 10.14 -23.21 4.63
CA LEU A 31 10.91 -22.44 5.61
C LEU A 31 11.19 -23.35 6.82
N LYS A 32 12.46 -23.55 7.16
CA LYS A 32 12.92 -24.60 8.07
C LYS A 32 13.29 -24.10 9.46
N SER A 33 13.48 -22.79 9.62
CA SER A 33 13.89 -22.19 10.88
C SER A 33 13.28 -20.80 11.08
N VAL A 34 13.31 -20.34 12.32
CA VAL A 34 12.98 -18.97 12.70
C VAL A 34 13.85 -17.97 11.93
N ASP A 35 15.16 -18.23 11.82
CA ASP A 35 16.10 -17.38 11.08
C ASP A 35 15.68 -17.19 9.60
N GLU A 36 15.25 -18.25 8.91
CA GLU A 36 14.78 -18.16 7.53
C GLU A 36 13.50 -17.30 7.43
N CYS A 37 12.60 -17.43 8.40
CA CYS A 37 11.39 -16.61 8.48
C CYS A 37 11.73 -15.13 8.73
N GLU A 38 12.67 -14.83 9.63
CA GLU A 38 13.10 -13.46 9.91
C GLU A 38 13.78 -12.81 8.70
N GLN A 39 14.63 -13.54 7.96
CA GLN A 39 15.25 -13.03 6.72
C GLN A 39 14.20 -12.72 5.64
N LEU A 40 13.19 -13.58 5.49
CA LEU A 40 12.07 -13.31 4.59
C LEU A 40 11.28 -12.07 5.05
N GLN A 41 11.09 -11.89 6.35
CA GLN A 41 10.38 -10.74 6.91
C GLN A 41 11.14 -9.44 6.62
N LEU A 42 12.46 -9.42 6.80
CA LEU A 42 13.32 -8.29 6.44
C LEU A 42 13.22 -7.94 4.95
N SER A 43 13.23 -8.95 4.09
CA SER A 43 13.11 -8.76 2.64
C SER A 43 11.73 -8.19 2.27
N LEU A 44 10.66 -8.66 2.92
CA LEU A 44 9.30 -8.17 2.72
C LEU A 44 9.13 -6.73 3.24
N TYR A 45 9.81 -6.35 4.32
CA TYR A 45 9.88 -4.95 4.78
C TYR A 45 10.51 -4.05 3.73
N GLN A 46 11.62 -4.45 3.10
CA GLN A 46 12.27 -3.65 2.05
C GLN A 46 11.32 -3.36 0.87
N VAL A 47 10.58 -4.38 0.43
CA VAL A 47 9.55 -4.22 -0.61
C VAL A 47 8.48 -3.22 -0.18
N ARG A 48 7.98 -3.35 1.05
CA ARG A 48 6.94 -2.46 1.60
C ARG A 48 7.42 -1.02 1.69
N GLU A 49 8.63 -0.79 2.21
CA GLU A 49 9.20 0.56 2.34
C GLU A 49 9.38 1.24 0.98
N HIS A 50 9.81 0.48 -0.03
CA HIS A 50 9.88 1.01 -1.41
C HIS A 50 8.49 1.42 -1.93
N LEU A 51 7.46 0.60 -1.69
CA LEU A 51 6.09 0.93 -2.10
C LEU A 51 5.55 2.15 -1.35
N ILE A 52 5.89 2.31 -0.07
CA ILE A 52 5.57 3.50 0.74
C ILE A 52 6.19 4.75 0.10
N GLN A 53 7.46 4.69 -0.31
CA GLN A 53 8.16 5.80 -0.96
C GLN A 53 7.55 6.13 -2.32
N GLN A 54 7.22 5.12 -3.14
CA GLN A 54 6.53 5.33 -4.42
C GLN A 54 5.16 6.00 -4.22
N HIS A 55 4.36 5.55 -3.25
CA HIS A 55 3.08 6.17 -2.91
C HIS A 55 3.24 7.63 -2.47
N GLN A 56 4.30 7.95 -1.72
CA GLN A 56 4.60 9.31 -1.31
C GLN A 56 5.00 10.19 -2.51
N ALA A 57 5.80 9.67 -3.44
CA ALA A 57 6.16 10.37 -4.68
C ALA A 57 4.92 10.67 -5.55
N ILE A 58 3.97 9.72 -5.65
CA ILE A 58 2.67 9.94 -6.32
C ILE A 58 1.91 11.08 -5.67
N VAL A 59 1.80 11.08 -4.34
CA VAL A 59 1.13 12.14 -3.57
C VAL A 59 1.79 13.50 -3.83
N ASP A 60 3.11 13.58 -3.83
CA ASP A 60 3.83 14.83 -4.04
C ASP A 60 3.72 15.35 -5.47
N LYS A 61 3.76 14.46 -6.48
CA LYS A 61 3.49 14.79 -7.88
C LYS A 61 2.08 15.35 -8.08
N LEU A 62 1.09 14.85 -7.35
CA LEU A 62 -0.29 15.34 -7.45
C LEU A 62 -0.52 16.64 -6.68
N LYS A 63 0.24 16.94 -5.62
CA LYS A 63 0.16 18.21 -4.89
C LYS A 63 0.57 19.39 -5.78
N SER A 64 1.53 19.19 -6.66
CA SER A 64 1.99 20.21 -7.60
C SER A 64 1.10 20.34 -8.84
N HIS A 65 0.16 19.41 -9.08
CA HIS A 65 -0.66 19.38 -10.29
C HIS A 65 -1.97 20.17 -10.15
N ASP A 66 -2.25 21.05 -11.11
CA ASP A 66 -3.40 21.98 -11.08
C ASP A 66 -4.78 21.32 -11.02
N VAL A 67 -4.92 20.08 -11.53
CA VAL A 67 -6.21 19.39 -11.59
C VAL A 67 -6.75 19.07 -10.19
N THR A 68 -5.91 18.65 -9.25
CA THR A 68 -6.37 18.31 -7.89
C THR A 68 -6.72 19.57 -7.09
N LYS A 69 -5.93 20.64 -7.26
CA LYS A 69 -6.22 21.96 -6.68
C LYS A 69 -7.53 22.54 -7.21
N ALA A 70 -7.75 22.51 -8.52
CA ALA A 70 -8.96 23.03 -9.15
C ALA A 70 -10.24 22.26 -8.73
N LEU A 71 -10.11 20.97 -8.46
CA LEU A 71 -11.24 20.12 -8.06
C LEU A 71 -11.54 20.17 -6.55
N GLY A 72 -10.70 20.80 -5.72
CA GLY A 72 -10.96 20.93 -4.28
C GLY A 72 -10.70 19.67 -3.44
N PHE A 73 -9.90 18.73 -3.96
CA PHE A 73 -9.51 17.50 -3.26
C PHE A 73 -8.03 17.17 -3.49
N ARG A 74 -7.40 16.55 -2.50
CA ARG A 74 -6.00 16.10 -2.57
C ARG A 74 -5.87 14.63 -2.19
N LEU A 75 -4.91 13.95 -2.82
CA LEU A 75 -4.46 12.64 -2.36
C LEU A 75 -3.54 12.82 -1.15
N ILE A 76 -3.70 11.97 -0.14
CA ILE A 76 -2.77 11.88 0.98
C ILE A 76 -2.35 10.42 1.18
N GLN A 77 -1.19 10.22 1.79
CA GLN A 77 -0.79 8.96 2.38
C GLN A 77 -1.11 9.01 3.89
N ASP A 78 -2.08 8.21 4.31
CA ASP A 78 -2.53 8.13 5.71
C ASP A 78 -1.68 7.09 6.46
N LYS A 79 -1.04 7.51 7.54
CA LYS A 79 -0.17 6.68 8.39
C LYS A 79 -0.92 5.99 9.53
N ALA A 80 -2.21 6.29 9.72
CA ALA A 80 -2.95 5.96 10.93
C ALA A 80 -3.64 4.58 10.92
N SER A 81 -3.09 3.56 10.26
CA SER A 81 -3.65 2.21 10.37
C SER A 81 -2.96 1.43 11.50
N SER A 82 -3.76 0.73 12.31
CA SER A 82 -3.28 -0.15 13.38
C SER A 82 -2.39 -1.30 12.88
N SER A 83 -2.36 -1.54 11.56
CA SER A 83 -1.49 -2.52 10.90
C SER A 83 -0.14 -1.94 10.44
N GLY A 84 0.17 -0.68 10.75
CA GLY A 84 1.37 0.01 10.24
C GLY A 84 1.34 0.29 8.73
N GLY A 85 0.18 0.11 8.09
CA GLY A 85 0.00 0.27 6.65
C GLY A 85 -0.19 1.74 6.25
N HIS A 86 0.50 2.15 5.18
CA HIS A 86 0.39 3.47 4.59
C HIS A 86 -0.59 3.44 3.41
N PHE A 87 -1.79 3.99 3.61
CA PHE A 87 -2.86 3.93 2.61
C PHE A 87 -3.08 5.25 1.92
N LEU A 88 -3.29 5.21 0.60
CA LEU A 88 -3.68 6.38 -0.18
C LEU A 88 -5.16 6.68 0.02
N ARG A 89 -5.49 7.94 0.33
CA ARG A 89 -6.85 8.41 0.59
C ARG A 89 -7.10 9.79 -0.02
N TRP A 90 -8.26 9.97 -0.63
CA TRP A 90 -8.73 11.30 -1.01
C TRP A 90 -9.15 12.10 0.22
N ARG A 91 -8.84 13.39 0.23
CA ARG A 91 -9.28 14.36 1.25
C ARG A 91 -9.81 15.61 0.59
N THR A 92 -10.88 16.18 1.15
CA THR A 92 -11.41 17.48 0.71
C THR A 92 -10.49 18.58 1.24
N THR A 93 -10.18 19.57 0.41
CA THR A 93 -9.42 20.77 0.84
C THR A 93 -10.34 21.94 1.16
N LEU A 94 -11.53 21.96 0.55
CA LEU A 94 -12.60 22.89 0.88
C LEU A 94 -13.41 22.32 2.05
N GLY A 95 -13.68 23.18 3.04
CA GLY A 95 -14.33 22.85 4.32
C GLY A 95 -15.80 22.44 4.19
N LEU A 96 -16.07 21.33 3.50
CA LEU A 96 -17.36 20.67 3.52
C LEU A 96 -17.63 20.16 4.94
N LYS A 97 -18.55 20.82 5.65
CA LYS A 97 -18.96 20.57 7.04
C LYS A 97 -19.41 19.13 7.33
N LYS A 98 -19.65 18.32 6.29
CA LYS A 98 -19.85 16.87 6.35
C LYS A 98 -18.98 16.22 5.30
N GLN A 99 -17.74 15.86 5.63
CA GLN A 99 -16.96 14.99 4.75
C GLN A 99 -17.66 13.63 4.68
N PRO A 100 -18.03 13.14 3.47
CA PRO A 100 -18.39 11.74 3.32
C PRO A 100 -17.22 10.89 3.81
N LYS A 101 -17.44 10.04 4.82
CA LYS A 101 -16.40 9.14 5.35
C LYS A 101 -16.07 8.09 4.29
N GLY A 102 -14.89 8.20 3.67
CA GLY A 102 -14.32 7.17 2.80
C GLY A 102 -15.11 6.94 1.50
N GLY A 103 -14.41 6.72 0.39
CA GLY A 103 -14.97 6.17 -0.85
C GLY A 103 -16.01 7.01 -1.63
N LEU A 104 -16.50 8.14 -1.12
CA LEU A 104 -17.55 8.93 -1.80
C LEU A 104 -17.08 10.29 -2.33
N ILE A 105 -15.83 10.67 -2.06
CA ILE A 105 -15.24 11.92 -2.51
C ILE A 105 -15.16 11.99 -4.05
N TRP A 106 -14.65 10.93 -4.69
CA TRP A 106 -14.56 10.87 -6.15
C TRP A 106 -15.94 10.82 -6.80
N LYS A 107 -16.95 10.26 -6.12
CA LYS A 107 -18.32 10.16 -6.64
C LYS A 107 -18.94 11.54 -6.83
N ALA A 108 -18.76 12.43 -5.85
CA ALA A 108 -19.21 13.82 -5.96
C ALA A 108 -18.59 14.55 -7.17
N LEU A 109 -17.33 14.25 -7.52
CA LEU A 109 -16.66 14.80 -8.71
C LEU A 109 -17.21 14.25 -10.04
N ILE A 110 -17.67 12.99 -10.04
CA ILE A 110 -18.27 12.39 -11.23
C ILE A 110 -19.70 12.89 -11.42
N ASP A 111 -20.43 13.11 -10.33
CA ASP A 111 -21.84 13.54 -10.35
C ASP A 111 -21.99 15.05 -10.69
N ASP A 112 -20.95 15.88 -10.47
CA ASP A 112 -20.99 17.32 -10.78
C ASP A 112 -21.07 17.59 -12.29
N SER A 113 -22.14 18.26 -12.73
CA SER A 113 -22.38 18.62 -14.14
C SER A 113 -21.39 19.67 -14.68
N ASN A 114 -20.74 20.43 -13.81
CA ASN A 114 -19.79 21.48 -14.19
C ASN A 114 -18.40 20.92 -14.53
N ILE A 115 -18.12 19.67 -14.16
CA ILE A 115 -16.85 19.01 -14.45
C ILE A 115 -16.90 18.39 -15.86
N SER A 116 -15.86 18.64 -16.66
CA SER A 116 -15.78 18.09 -18.02
C SER A 116 -15.72 16.56 -18.02
N ILE A 117 -16.28 15.93 -19.06
CA ILE A 117 -16.25 14.46 -19.24
C ILE A 117 -14.81 13.92 -19.19
N ALA A 118 -13.85 14.67 -19.75
CA ALA A 118 -12.44 14.30 -19.71
C ALA A 118 -11.89 14.27 -18.27
N ALA A 119 -12.25 15.24 -17.43
CA ALA A 119 -11.85 15.25 -16.03
C ALA A 119 -12.54 14.12 -15.23
N LYS A 120 -13.81 13.80 -15.50
CA LYS A 120 -14.51 12.66 -14.88
C LYS A 120 -13.85 11.32 -15.21
N LYS A 121 -13.47 11.11 -16.48
CA LYS A 121 -12.71 9.92 -16.90
C LYS A 121 -11.40 9.79 -16.14
N ARG A 122 -10.66 10.90 -15.96
CA ARG A 122 -9.39 10.93 -15.21
C ARG A 122 -9.58 10.60 -13.73
N VAL A 123 -10.54 11.23 -13.06
CA VAL A 123 -10.85 10.94 -11.64
C VAL A 123 -11.23 9.47 -11.45
N THR A 124 -12.01 8.92 -12.38
CA THR A 124 -12.37 7.49 -12.37
C THR A 124 -11.15 6.59 -12.46
N GLN A 125 -10.23 6.89 -13.37
CA GLN A 125 -9.00 6.12 -13.55
C GLN A 125 -8.11 6.20 -12.30
N MET A 126 -7.89 7.41 -11.77
CA MET A 126 -7.12 7.64 -10.56
C MET A 126 -7.70 6.88 -9.35
N GLU A 127 -9.03 6.78 -9.22
CA GLU A 127 -9.63 5.98 -8.15
C GLU A 127 -9.37 4.48 -8.31
N LYS A 128 -9.48 3.94 -9.54
CA LYS A 128 -9.16 2.53 -9.80
C LYS A 128 -7.72 2.21 -9.42
N GLU A 129 -6.79 3.06 -9.80
CA GLU A 129 -5.36 2.89 -9.50
C GLU A 129 -5.10 3.01 -8.00
N ARG A 130 -5.71 3.98 -7.30
CA ARG A 130 -5.62 4.11 -5.83
C ARG A 130 -6.08 2.84 -5.13
N LEU A 131 -7.15 2.20 -5.62
CA LEU A 131 -7.63 0.92 -5.09
C LEU A 131 -6.60 -0.20 -5.27
N VAL A 132 -5.99 -0.32 -6.45
CA VAL A 132 -4.93 -1.30 -6.74
C VAL A 132 -3.71 -1.07 -5.82
N LEU A 133 -3.24 0.17 -5.71
CA LEU A 133 -2.11 0.55 -4.85
C LEU A 133 -2.37 0.21 -3.37
N ASN A 134 -3.58 0.50 -2.88
CA ASN A 134 -3.97 0.14 -1.52
C ASN A 134 -4.10 -1.38 -1.32
N MET A 135 -4.62 -2.11 -2.31
CA MET A 135 -4.70 -3.57 -2.27
C MET A 135 -3.29 -4.18 -2.18
N GLN A 136 -2.32 -3.69 -2.97
CA GLN A 136 -0.92 -4.13 -2.92
C GLN A 136 -0.33 -3.94 -1.52
N MET A 137 -0.54 -2.76 -0.91
CA MET A 137 -0.13 -2.49 0.47
C MET A 137 -0.81 -3.43 1.48
N SER A 138 -2.10 -3.72 1.31
CA SER A 138 -2.84 -4.67 2.15
C SER A 138 -2.28 -6.09 2.07
N VAL A 139 -1.92 -6.57 0.87
CA VAL A 139 -1.31 -7.89 0.68
C VAL A 139 0.03 -7.97 1.41
N LEU A 140 0.92 -6.99 1.23
CA LEU A 140 2.23 -6.97 1.90
C LEU A 140 2.10 -6.95 3.43
N ASN A 141 1.18 -6.14 3.98
CA ASN A 141 0.95 -6.10 5.42
C ASN A 141 0.36 -7.42 5.95
N SER A 142 -0.50 -8.08 5.18
CA SER A 142 -1.05 -9.38 5.56
C SER A 142 0.03 -10.45 5.58
N MET A 143 0.90 -10.48 4.57
CA MET A 143 2.05 -11.38 4.51
C MET A 143 2.99 -11.17 5.71
N LEU A 144 3.31 -9.92 6.05
CA LEU A 144 4.14 -9.59 7.22
C LEU A 144 3.50 -10.09 8.51
N LYS A 145 2.21 -9.83 8.70
CA LYS A 145 1.47 -10.30 9.88
C LYS A 145 1.49 -11.82 10.00
N GLN A 146 1.22 -12.55 8.91
CA GLN A 146 1.26 -14.01 8.91
C GLN A 146 2.66 -14.54 9.25
N LEU A 147 3.70 -13.89 8.73
CA LEU A 147 5.08 -14.30 9.01
C LEU A 147 5.46 -14.06 10.47
N SER A 148 5.06 -12.93 11.07
CA SER A 148 5.22 -12.68 12.52
C SER A 148 4.54 -13.76 13.35
N GLU A 149 3.29 -14.11 13.03
CA GLU A 149 2.53 -15.14 13.75
C GLU A 149 3.17 -16.53 13.63
N VAL A 150 3.82 -16.84 12.49
CA VAL A 150 4.57 -18.10 12.30
C VAL A 150 5.86 -18.10 13.12
N ILE A 151 6.61 -17.00 13.11
CA ILE A 151 7.85 -16.85 13.89
C ILE A 151 7.57 -17.07 15.38
N GLU A 152 6.56 -16.38 15.93
CA GLU A 152 6.18 -16.52 17.34
C GLU A 152 5.86 -17.98 17.70
N LYS A 153 5.08 -18.67 16.86
CA LYS A 153 4.72 -20.08 17.10
C LYS A 153 5.91 -21.04 16.95
N GLN A 154 6.83 -20.78 16.02
CA GLN A 154 8.03 -21.63 15.88
C GLN A 154 8.93 -21.50 17.11
N ILE A 155 9.11 -20.28 17.62
CA ILE A 155 9.84 -20.03 18.87
C ILE A 155 9.19 -20.81 20.03
N ASP A 156 7.86 -20.76 20.17
CA ASP A 156 7.15 -21.51 21.21
C ASP A 156 7.38 -23.03 21.09
N ILE A 157 7.35 -23.57 19.87
CA ILE A 157 7.61 -24.99 19.59
C ILE A 157 9.04 -25.38 19.99
N GLU A 158 10.03 -24.59 19.59
CA GLU A 158 11.45 -24.84 19.90
C GLU A 158 11.71 -24.78 21.41
N GLN A 159 11.11 -23.81 22.11
CA GLN A 159 11.22 -23.70 23.56
C GLN A 159 10.62 -24.91 24.29
N GLU A 160 9.43 -25.36 23.88
CA GLU A 160 8.76 -26.51 24.48
C GLU A 160 9.54 -27.81 24.22
N TYR A 161 10.08 -27.99 23.02
CA TYR A 161 10.95 -29.13 22.71
C TYR A 161 12.22 -29.16 23.58
N ASN A 162 12.88 -28.01 23.73
CA ASN A 162 14.06 -27.89 24.58
C ASN A 162 13.74 -28.16 26.06
N ARG A 163 12.55 -27.75 26.54
CA ARG A 163 12.08 -28.04 27.90
C ARG A 163 11.93 -29.54 28.17
N GLN A 164 11.48 -30.31 27.18
CA GLN A 164 11.25 -31.75 27.32
C GLN A 164 12.52 -32.59 27.15
N THR A 165 13.54 -32.07 26.45
CA THR A 165 14.79 -32.80 26.16
C THR A 165 15.91 -32.55 27.18
N VAL A 166 15.76 -31.53 28.04
CA VAL A 166 16.71 -31.18 29.11
C VAL A 166 16.29 -31.77 30.48
N ASN A 167 15.13 -32.45 30.56
CA ASN A 167 14.70 -33.27 31.71
C ASN A 167 14.96 -34.76 31.45
#